data_AF-A0A538B6R4-F1
#
_entry.id   AF-A0A538B6R4-F1
#
_cell.length_a   1.000
_cell.length_b   1.000
_cell.length_c   1.000
_cell.angle_alpha   90.00
_cell.angle_beta   90.00
_cell.angle_gamma   90.00
#
_symmetry.space_group_name_H-M   'P 1'
#
loop_
_entity.id
_entity.type
_entity.pdbx_description
1 polymer ?
#
loop_
_entity_poly.entity_id
_entity_poly.type
_entity_poly.pdbx_seq_one_letter_code
_entity_poly.pdbx_strand_id
1 'polypeptide(L)'
;MATVLRQRVAEAGAQLDLLVLASEPSGSIGVDLASGAFVRARHPVSNGRILRPFSVASGELAPGDMFDAAQPELAELTGPLRPANRLNPRKAERWLRPLLHPPRPPLLGLTGNAIPYWTLEGDRPSVSLVEPDEVGAARAPGGYVCRFMWE
;
A
#
# COMPACT_ATOMS: atom_id res chain seq x y z
N MET A 1 9.51 8.63 21.92
CA MET A 1 10.52 8.28 20.90
C MET A 1 10.13 9.01 19.62
N ALA A 2 11.03 9.78 19.01
CA ALA A 2 10.78 10.36 17.70
C ALA A 2 10.82 9.22 16.67
N THR A 3 9.71 8.97 15.98
CA THR A 3 9.67 8.03 14.86
C THR A 3 10.51 8.62 13.74
N VAL A 4 11.66 8.00 13.44
CA VAL A 4 12.46 8.37 12.27
C VAL A 4 11.72 7.86 11.04
N LEU A 5 11.09 8.76 10.30
CA LEU A 5 10.48 8.44 9.01
C LEU A 5 11.59 8.05 8.03
N ARG A 6 11.60 6.78 7.60
CA ARG A 6 12.47 6.35 6.51
C ARG A 6 11.82 6.75 5.21
N GLN A 7 12.39 7.75 4.55
CA GLN A 7 11.98 8.16 3.21
C GLN A 7 12.92 7.54 2.19
N ARG A 8 12.34 7.06 1.09
CA ARG A 8 13.07 6.64 -0.11
C ARG A 8 12.51 7.46 -1.26
N VAL A 9 13.40 8.07 -2.04
CA VAL A 9 13.00 8.74 -3.29
C VAL A 9 12.87 7.67 -4.37
N ALA A 10 11.77 7.72 -5.12
CA ALA A 10 11.56 6.86 -6.28
C ALA A 10 12.44 7.37 -7.44
N GLU A 11 13.61 6.75 -7.61
CA GLU A 11 14.50 7.05 -8.73
C GLU A 11 14.05 6.31 -9.99
N ALA A 12 13.94 7.03 -11.11
CA ALA A 12 13.58 6.43 -12.40
C ALA A 12 14.56 5.32 -12.79
N GLY A 13 14.03 4.20 -13.27
CA GLY A 13 14.82 3.01 -13.63
C GLY A 13 15.26 2.16 -12.44
N ALA A 14 15.05 2.61 -11.20
CA ALA A 14 15.36 1.79 -10.04
C ALA A 14 14.36 0.63 -9.89
N GLN A 15 14.86 -0.49 -9.39
CA GLN A 15 14.02 -1.65 -9.10
C GLN A 15 13.18 -1.42 -7.83
N LEU A 16 11.92 -1.81 -7.90
CA LEU A 16 10.98 -1.92 -6.79
C LEU A 16 10.70 -3.40 -6.55
N ASP A 17 10.98 -3.90 -5.34
CA ASP A 17 10.56 -5.22 -4.89
C ASP A 17 9.42 -5.06 -3.89
N LEU A 18 8.23 -5.53 -4.25
CA LEU A 18 6.99 -5.27 -3.53
C LEU A 18 6.45 -6.55 -2.89
N LEU A 19 6.22 -6.52 -1.58
CA LEU A 19 5.31 -7.47 -0.91
C LEU A 19 3.87 -7.04 -1.18
N VAL A 20 3.18 -7.78 -2.04
CA VAL A 20 1.81 -7.48 -2.48
C VAL A 20 0.82 -7.66 -1.34
N LEU A 21 -0.03 -6.66 -1.09
CA LEU A 21 -1.15 -6.73 -0.16
C LEU A 21 -2.48 -6.83 -0.91
N ALA A 22 -2.67 -5.98 -1.91
CA ALA A 22 -3.82 -5.97 -2.80
C ALA A 22 -3.37 -5.74 -4.25
N SER A 23 -4.12 -6.27 -5.20
CA SER A 23 -3.77 -6.19 -6.62
C SER A 23 -5.02 -5.98 -7.46
N GLU A 24 -4.91 -5.08 -8.43
CA GLU A 24 -5.93 -4.73 -9.42
C GLU A 24 -5.30 -4.77 -10.82
N PRO A 25 -6.09 -4.78 -11.90
CA PRO A 25 -5.54 -4.82 -13.27
C PRO A 25 -4.60 -3.66 -13.63
N SER A 26 -4.71 -2.51 -12.95
CA SER A 26 -3.91 -1.30 -13.21
C SER A 26 -2.71 -1.15 -12.26
N GLY A 27 -2.56 -2.02 -11.26
CA GLY A 27 -1.54 -1.84 -10.24
C GLY A 27 -1.67 -2.73 -9.02
N SER A 28 -0.89 -2.45 -7.99
CA SER A 28 -0.92 -3.17 -6.72
C SER A 28 -0.53 -2.27 -5.57
N ILE A 29 -1.12 -2.51 -4.41
CA ILE A 29 -0.70 -1.90 -3.14
C ILE A 29 0.11 -2.94 -2.39
N GLY A 30 1.24 -2.51 -1.82
CA GLY A 30 2.11 -3.39 -1.08
C GLY A 30 3.12 -2.64 -0.21
N VAL A 31 4.12 -3.39 0.24
CA VAL A 31 5.24 -2.87 1.03
C VAL A 31 6.52 -2.99 0.19
N ASP A 32 7.23 -1.87 0.00
CA ASP A 32 8.57 -1.90 -0.61
C ASP A 32 9.53 -2.61 0.33
N LEU A 33 10.14 -3.69 -0.13
CA LEU A 33 11.05 -4.51 0.67
C LEU A 33 12.39 -3.83 0.96
N ALA A 34 12.71 -2.72 0.29
CA ALA A 34 13.90 -1.92 0.60
C ALA A 34 13.64 -0.92 1.74
N SER A 35 12.55 -0.15 1.67
CA SER A 35 12.23 0.90 2.65
C SER A 35 11.35 0.44 3.81
N GLY A 36 10.51 -0.59 3.59
CA GLY A 36 9.45 -1.00 4.49
C GLY A 36 8.22 -0.08 4.44
N ALA A 37 8.14 0.87 3.51
CA ALA A 37 7.01 1.79 3.36
C ALA A 37 5.90 1.19 2.48
N PHE A 38 4.68 1.72 2.64
CA PHE A 38 3.63 1.46 1.66
C PHE A 38 4.03 1.99 0.29
N VAL A 39 3.65 1.25 -0.74
CA VAL A 39 3.75 1.67 -2.13
C VAL A 39 2.47 1.28 -2.85
N ARG A 40 1.89 2.24 -3.56
CA ARG A 40 0.85 2.07 -4.57
C ARG A 40 1.53 2.04 -5.92
N ALA A 41 1.87 0.85 -6.38
CA ALA A 41 2.51 0.63 -7.66
C ALA A 41 1.46 0.67 -8.78
N ARG A 42 1.56 1.65 -9.66
CA ARG A 42 0.67 1.80 -10.83
C ARG A 42 1.45 1.58 -12.12
N HIS A 43 0.78 1.04 -13.14
CA HIS A 43 1.39 0.85 -14.45
C HIS A 43 0.40 1.18 -15.57
N PRO A 44 0.86 1.58 -16.77
CA PRO A 44 0.00 2.06 -17.85
C PRO A 44 -0.84 0.95 -18.52
N VAL A 45 -0.51 -0.32 -18.29
CA VAL A 45 -1.22 -1.46 -18.92
C VAL A 45 -2.56 -1.70 -18.21
N SER A 46 -3.67 -1.66 -18.96
CA SER A 46 -5.04 -1.81 -18.44
C SER A 46 -5.43 -3.24 -18.04
N ASN A 47 -4.67 -4.24 -18.50
CA ASN A 47 -4.94 -5.67 -18.28
C ASN A 47 -3.78 -6.37 -17.56
N GLY A 48 -3.23 -5.73 -16.53
CA GLY A 48 -2.21 -6.33 -15.67
C GLY A 48 -2.70 -7.63 -15.03
N ARG A 49 -1.76 -8.53 -14.77
CA ARG A 49 -2.05 -9.79 -14.07
C ARG A 49 -2.33 -9.49 -12.59
N ILE A 50 -3.46 -9.96 -12.07
CA ILE A 50 -3.76 -9.91 -10.64
C ILE A 50 -2.77 -10.79 -9.87
N LEU A 51 -2.03 -10.17 -8.97
CA LEU A 51 -1.06 -10.83 -8.11
C LEU A 51 -1.73 -11.31 -6.82
N ARG A 52 -1.20 -12.40 -6.26
CA ARG A 52 -1.73 -12.96 -5.01
C ARG A 52 -1.23 -12.13 -3.82
N PRO A 53 -2.07 -11.88 -2.80
CA PRO A 53 -1.61 -11.32 -1.54
C PRO A 53 -0.44 -12.13 -0.96
N PHE A 54 0.49 -11.43 -0.32
CA PHE A 54 1.73 -11.92 0.28
C PHE A 54 2.74 -12.56 -0.69
N SER A 55 2.54 -12.38 -2.01
CA SER A 55 3.59 -12.65 -2.99
C SER A 55 4.55 -11.46 -3.11
N VAL A 56 5.77 -11.75 -3.53
CA VAL A 56 6.78 -10.76 -3.91
C VAL A 56 6.73 -10.60 -5.42
N ALA A 57 6.68 -9.37 -5.87
CA ALA A 57 6.77 -9.03 -7.28
C ALA A 57 7.71 -7.83 -7.48
N SER A 58 8.36 -7.81 -8.63
CA SER A 58 9.37 -6.81 -8.95
C SER A 58 8.95 -6.00 -10.17
N GLY A 59 9.24 -4.70 -10.15
CA GLY A 59 8.99 -3.79 -11.25
C GLY A 59 10.07 -2.73 -11.32
N GLU A 60 10.07 -1.98 -12.42
CA GLU A 60 10.98 -0.86 -12.62
C GLU A 60 10.19 0.43 -12.54
N LEU A 61 10.72 1.38 -11.76
CA LEU A 61 10.11 2.69 -11.57
C LEU A 61 10.17 3.50 -12.87
N ALA A 62 9.04 4.05 -13.28
CA ALA A 62 8.98 4.99 -14.39
C ALA A 62 9.61 6.34 -14.00
N PRO A 63 9.97 7.17 -15.00
CA PRO A 63 10.22 8.58 -14.77
C PRO A 63 9.01 9.22 -14.05
N GLY A 64 9.26 9.90 -12.93
CA GLY A 64 8.22 10.57 -12.17
C GLY A 64 7.89 11.92 -12.79
N ASP A 65 6.67 12.06 -13.31
CA ASP A 65 6.24 13.33 -13.93
C ASP A 65 5.60 14.30 -12.93
N MET A 66 5.09 13.83 -11.77
CA MET A 66 4.51 14.71 -10.73
C MET A 66 4.32 14.01 -9.36
N PHE A 67 4.68 14.69 -8.26
CA PHE A 67 4.38 14.26 -6.89
C PHE A 67 2.92 14.58 -6.53
N ASP A 68 2.13 13.57 -6.15
CA ASP A 68 0.78 13.75 -5.62
C ASP A 68 0.79 13.68 -4.09
N ALA A 69 0.64 14.83 -3.44
CA ALA A 69 0.62 14.92 -1.98
C ALA A 69 -0.55 14.18 -1.33
N ALA A 70 -1.62 13.86 -2.08
CA ALA A 70 -2.73 13.04 -1.57
C ALA A 70 -2.47 11.53 -1.70
N GLN A 71 -1.48 11.12 -2.49
CA GLN A 71 -1.04 9.73 -2.62
C GLN A 71 0.49 9.66 -2.58
N PRO A 72 1.11 10.01 -1.44
CA PRO A 72 2.57 10.05 -1.35
C PRO A 72 3.21 8.67 -1.53
N GLU A 73 2.42 7.60 -1.36
CA GLU A 73 2.86 6.23 -1.65
C GLU A 73 2.79 5.85 -3.14
N LEU A 74 2.30 6.72 -4.03
CA LEU A 74 2.18 6.43 -5.46
C LEU A 74 3.56 6.28 -6.12
N ALA A 75 3.77 5.15 -6.77
CA ALA A 75 4.94 4.86 -7.57
C ALA A 75 4.50 4.38 -8.95
N GLU A 76 4.80 5.16 -9.99
CA GLU A 76 4.54 4.78 -11.37
C GLU A 76 5.62 3.79 -11.84
N LEU A 77 5.21 2.75 -12.54
CA LEU A 77 6.07 1.70 -13.09
C LEU A 77 6.09 1.79 -14.61
N THR A 78 7.23 1.40 -15.21
CA THR A 78 7.36 1.30 -16.67
C THR A 78 6.47 0.21 -17.27
N GLY A 79 6.07 -0.77 -16.46
CA GLY A 79 5.21 -1.88 -16.87
C GLY A 79 4.68 -2.70 -15.69
N PRO A 80 3.98 -3.80 -15.95
CA PRO A 80 3.38 -4.62 -14.91
C PRO A 80 4.44 -5.31 -14.04
N LEU A 81 4.13 -5.44 -12.75
CA LEU A 81 4.93 -6.19 -11.79
C LEU A 81 5.11 -7.65 -12.24
N ARG A 82 6.34 -8.13 -12.18
CA ARG A 82 6.70 -9.51 -12.47
C ARG A 82 6.72 -10.32 -11.18
N PRO A 83 5.92 -11.39 -11.05
CA PRO A 83 5.93 -12.21 -9.85
C PRO A 83 7.29 -12.90 -9.71
N ALA A 84 7.88 -12.83 -8.51
CA ALA A 84 9.16 -13.46 -8.20
C ALA A 84 8.94 -14.71 -7.35
N ASN A 85 8.67 -14.53 -6.06
CA ASN A 85 8.50 -15.62 -5.09
C ASN A 85 7.46 -15.27 -4.03
N ARG A 86 7.10 -16.21 -3.16
CA ARG A 86 6.28 -15.90 -1.98
C ARG A 86 7.17 -15.68 -0.76
N LEU A 87 6.79 -14.73 0.08
CA LEU A 87 7.37 -14.61 1.41
C LEU A 87 6.72 -15.64 2.34
N ASN A 88 7.54 -16.22 3.22
CA ASN A 88 7.01 -16.98 4.35
C ASN A 88 6.12 -16.05 5.20
N PRO A 89 4.95 -16.52 5.68
CA PRO A 89 4.06 -15.72 6.53
C PRO A 89 4.75 -14.99 7.68
N ARG A 90 5.69 -15.63 8.40
CA ARG A 90 6.44 -15.01 9.51
C ARG A 90 7.32 -13.84 9.04
N LYS A 91 7.88 -13.95 7.83
CA LYS A 91 8.67 -12.87 7.24
C LYS A 91 7.76 -11.75 6.74
N ALA A 92 6.59 -12.07 6.19
CA ALA A 92 5.60 -11.08 5.82
C ALA A 92 5.12 -10.30 7.05
N GLU A 93 4.77 -10.98 8.14
CA GLU A 93 4.36 -10.36 9.41
C GLU A 93 5.39 -9.34 9.91
N ARG A 94 6.69 -9.65 9.82
CA ARG A 94 7.77 -8.72 10.19
C ARG A 94 7.72 -7.40 9.41
N TRP A 95 7.32 -7.43 8.14
CA TRP A 95 7.16 -6.23 7.32
C TRP A 95 5.85 -5.48 7.60
N LEU A 96 4.80 -6.21 7.96
CA LEU A 96 3.47 -5.64 8.15
C LEU A 96 3.26 -5.05 9.54
N ARG A 97 3.85 -5.66 10.58
CA ARG A 97 3.64 -5.25 11.98
C ARG A 97 3.97 -3.79 12.27
N PRO A 98 5.06 -3.20 11.72
CA PRO A 98 5.34 -1.77 11.92
C PRO A 98 4.35 -0.83 11.19
N LEU A 99 3.59 -1.35 10.22
CA LEU A 99 2.64 -0.60 9.40
C LEU A 99 1.19 -0.74 9.88
N LEU A 100 0.97 -1.53 10.93
CA LEU A 100 -0.35 -1.63 11.54
C LEU A 100 -0.78 -0.26 12.07
N HIS A 101 -1.96 0.15 11.63
CA HIS A 101 -2.63 1.33 12.14
C HIS A 101 -2.81 1.14 13.65
N PRO A 102 -2.41 2.14 14.45
CA PRO A 102 -2.60 2.04 15.90
C PRO A 102 -4.08 1.90 16.24
N PRO A 103 -4.41 1.25 17.37
CA PRO A 103 -5.78 1.12 17.84
C PRO A 103 -6.33 2.50 18.24
N ARG A 104 -7.61 2.76 17.93
CA ARG A 104 -8.45 3.93 18.28
C ARG A 104 -8.50 5.17 17.37
N PRO A 105 -7.44 5.64 16.68
CA PRO A 105 -7.58 6.78 15.79
C PRO A 105 -8.41 6.41 14.55
N PRO A 106 -9.10 7.40 13.94
CA PRO A 106 -9.80 7.22 12.68
C PRO A 106 -8.92 6.56 11.60
N LEU A 107 -9.48 5.60 10.87
CA LEU A 107 -8.77 4.88 9.80
C LEU A 107 -8.48 5.76 8.59
N LEU A 108 -9.50 6.52 8.19
CA LEU A 108 -9.47 7.41 7.04
C LEU A 108 -9.88 8.79 7.52
N GLY A 109 -9.06 9.78 7.19
CA GLY A 109 -9.26 11.16 7.61
C GLY A 109 -8.38 11.56 8.80
N LEU A 110 -8.39 12.86 9.05
CA LEU A 110 -7.56 13.50 10.06
C LEU A 110 -8.38 13.68 11.34
N THR A 111 -7.81 13.36 12.49
CA THR A 111 -8.30 13.90 13.77
C THR A 111 -7.97 15.38 13.83
N GLY A 112 -8.91 16.23 13.44
CA GLY A 112 -8.71 17.68 13.47
C GLY A 112 -9.60 18.43 12.48
N ASN A 113 -9.31 19.71 12.31
CA ASN A 113 -9.97 20.56 11.33
C ASN A 113 -9.71 20.03 9.91
N ALA A 114 -10.70 20.16 9.03
CA ALA A 114 -10.52 19.87 7.61
C ALA A 114 -9.30 20.65 7.08
N ILE A 115 -8.32 19.91 6.56
CA ILE A 115 -7.10 20.49 5.99
C ILE A 115 -7.35 20.67 4.49
N PRO A 116 -7.11 21.87 3.92
CA PRO A 116 -7.19 22.05 2.49
C PRO A 116 -6.21 21.17 1.72
N TYR A 117 -6.63 20.66 0.56
CA TYR A 117 -5.79 19.79 -0.28
C TYR A 117 -4.41 20.41 -0.58
N TRP A 118 -4.35 21.72 -0.85
CA TRP A 118 -3.12 22.41 -1.21
C TRP A 118 -2.11 22.59 -0.07
N THR A 119 -2.48 22.23 1.17
CA THR A 119 -1.57 22.25 2.33
C THR A 119 -1.11 20.84 2.73
N LEU A 120 -1.41 19.81 1.93
CA LEU A 120 -0.89 18.47 2.16
C LEU A 120 0.60 18.42 1.80
N GLU A 121 1.42 17.93 2.73
CA GLU A 121 2.87 17.76 2.52
C GLU A 121 3.23 16.36 2.02
N GLY A 122 2.25 15.44 1.93
CA GLY A 122 2.48 14.04 1.56
C GLY A 122 3.32 13.28 2.59
N ASP A 123 3.31 13.71 3.84
CA ASP A 123 3.99 13.07 4.97
C ASP A 123 3.25 11.85 5.52
N ARG A 124 2.01 11.62 5.06
CA ARG A 124 1.10 10.57 5.56
C ARG A 124 0.55 9.73 4.42
N PRO A 125 0.63 8.39 4.49
CA PRO A 125 0.09 7.53 3.45
C PRO A 125 -1.44 7.67 3.37
N SER A 126 -1.97 7.54 2.16
CA SER A 126 -3.43 7.49 1.93
C SER A 126 -4.02 6.09 2.21
N VAL A 127 -3.18 5.17 2.69
CA VAL A 127 -3.47 3.75 2.93
C VAL A 127 -3.16 3.43 4.38
N SER A 128 -4.04 2.63 5.00
CA SER A 128 -3.84 2.07 6.34
C SER A 128 -3.97 0.55 6.31
N LEU A 129 -3.11 -0.13 7.07
CA LEU A 129 -3.24 -1.57 7.33
C LEU A 129 -3.86 -1.76 8.72
N VAL A 130 -4.95 -2.50 8.80
CA VAL A 130 -5.64 -2.78 10.06
C VAL A 130 -5.61 -4.27 10.35
N GLU A 131 -5.51 -4.60 11.63
CA GLU A 131 -5.78 -5.93 12.14
C GLU A 131 -7.17 -5.88 12.78
N PRO A 132 -8.22 -6.44 12.15
CA PRO A 132 -9.54 -6.42 12.74
C PRO A 132 -9.62 -7.38 13.93
N ASP A 133 -10.26 -6.94 15.01
CA ASP A 133 -10.53 -7.78 16.18
C ASP A 133 -11.53 -8.89 15.85
N GLU A 134 -12.54 -8.54 15.05
CA GLU A 134 -13.55 -9.46 14.58
C GLU A 134 -13.85 -9.24 13.10
N VAL A 135 -13.97 -10.36 12.37
CA VAL A 135 -14.38 -10.37 10.97
C VAL A 135 -15.68 -11.17 10.84
N GLY A 136 -16.78 -10.47 10.61
CA GLY A 136 -18.05 -11.07 10.23
C GLY A 136 -18.19 -11.07 8.71
N ALA A 137 -18.36 -12.24 8.09
CA ALA A 137 -18.66 -12.32 6.65
C ALA A 137 -19.96 -13.08 6.43
N ALA A 138 -20.90 -12.49 5.70
CA ALA A 138 -22.16 -13.10 5.33
C ALA A 138 -22.34 -13.09 3.82
N ARG A 139 -22.90 -14.16 3.26
CA ARG A 139 -23.24 -14.22 1.83
C ARG A 139 -24.48 -13.37 1.56
N ALA A 140 -24.46 -12.56 0.51
CA ALA A 140 -25.57 -11.73 0.07
C ALA A 140 -25.83 -11.91 -1.44
N PRO A 141 -27.00 -11.53 -1.96
CA PRO A 141 -27.21 -11.47 -3.40
C PRO A 141 -26.16 -10.54 -4.04
N GLY A 142 -25.30 -11.09 -4.90
CA GLY A 142 -24.21 -10.35 -5.56
C GLY A 142 -22.82 -10.49 -4.91
N GLY A 143 -22.67 -11.22 -3.80
CA GLY A 143 -21.34 -11.51 -3.24
C GLY A 143 -21.34 -11.76 -1.74
N TYR A 144 -20.42 -11.10 -1.04
CA TYR A 144 -20.26 -11.17 0.41
C TYR A 144 -20.37 -9.77 1.00
N VAL A 145 -21.05 -9.66 2.14
CA VAL A 145 -21.01 -8.49 3.01
C VAL A 145 -20.07 -8.83 4.15
N CYS A 146 -19.02 -8.02 4.31
CA CYS A 146 -18.05 -8.15 5.38
C CYS A 146 -18.21 -6.99 6.38
N ARG A 147 -18.27 -7.32 7.66
CA ARG A 147 -18.20 -6.39 8.78
C ARG A 147 -16.88 -6.61 9.48
N PHE A 148 -16.12 -5.53 9.62
CA PHE A 148 -14.87 -5.51 10.37
C PHE A 148 -15.10 -4.69 11.62
N MET A 149 -14.78 -5.25 12.78
CA MET A 149 -14.66 -4.50 14.03
C MET A 149 -13.17 -4.26 14.25
N TRP A 150 -12.83 -3.03 14.61
CA TRP A 150 -11.46 -2.65 14.96
C TRP A 150 -11.56 -1.59 16.07
N GLU A 151 -10.89 -1.81 17.19
CA GLU A 151 -10.78 -0.85 18.30
C GLU A 151 -9.42 -0.18 18.40
#